data_AF-A0A7S0LJ15-F1
#
_entry.id   AF-A0A7S0LJ15-F1
#
_cell.length_a   1.000
_cell.length_b   1.000
_cell.length_c   1.000
_cell.angle_alpha   90.00
_cell.angle_beta   90.00
_cell.angle_gamma   90.00
#
_symmetry.space_group_name_H-M   'P 1'
#
loop_
_entity.id
_entity.type
_entity.pdbx_description
1 polymer ?
#
loop_
_entity_poly.entity_id
_entity_poly.type
_entity_poly.pdbx_seq_one_letter_code
_entity_poly.pdbx_strand_id
1 'polypeptide(L)'
;CGRSADDGPMSESTDTKTNHEQSKRRSIDLVEEWRCSSDEARALCPSSWKGSPAHDIFRPAFVDSFADFLLMYFSKGGKNDGYHLALGTVLDYLGLVLNQASDRFKATGSHSEKLFFTCLESKSNTDASKWLRKLKGRVVRTCYSRAKEAGEEMDLSAPPPPSRGHG
;
A
#
# COMPACT_ATOMS: atom_id res chain seq x y z
N CYS A 1 37.66 28.55 -34.90
CA CYS A 1 38.15 27.64 -33.83
C CYS A 1 37.49 28.07 -32.52
N GLY A 2 36.29 27.62 -32.15
CA GLY A 2 35.90 26.22 -31.97
C GLY A 2 36.16 25.83 -30.51
N ARG A 3 35.27 26.19 -29.59
CA ARG A 3 35.20 25.61 -28.24
C ARG A 3 33.80 25.05 -28.06
N SER A 4 33.71 23.75 -28.16
CA SER A 4 32.51 22.95 -27.97
C SER A 4 31.97 23.12 -26.56
N ALA A 5 30.66 23.31 -26.47
CA ALA A 5 29.90 23.06 -25.26
C ALA A 5 29.86 21.54 -25.05
N ASP A 6 30.40 21.08 -23.94
CA ASP A 6 30.25 19.71 -23.46
C ASP A 6 28.93 19.66 -22.66
N ASP A 7 27.86 19.24 -23.34
CA ASP A 7 26.58 18.94 -22.73
C ASP A 7 26.58 17.44 -22.40
N GLY A 8 27.10 17.10 -21.23
CA GLY A 8 27.12 15.73 -20.73
C GLY A 8 25.68 15.26 -20.42
N PRO A 9 25.26 14.08 -20.89
CA PRO A 9 23.92 13.59 -20.61
C PRO A 9 23.75 13.32 -19.11
N MET A 10 22.81 14.03 -18.48
CA MET A 10 22.32 13.76 -17.13
C MET A 10 21.89 12.29 -17.02
N SER A 11 22.67 11.51 -16.28
CA SER A 11 22.37 10.13 -15.93
C SER A 11 21.44 10.13 -14.70
N GLU A 12 20.18 10.46 -14.90
CA GLU A 12 19.16 10.42 -13.85
C GLU A 12 17.91 9.78 -14.44
N SER A 13 17.71 8.46 -14.28
CA SER A 13 16.38 7.79 -14.47
C SER A 13 16.35 6.25 -14.33
N THR A 14 17.47 5.56 -14.13
CA THR A 14 17.46 4.07 -14.08
C THR A 14 17.17 3.51 -12.70
N ASP A 15 17.76 4.07 -11.64
CA ASP A 15 17.68 3.50 -10.28
C ASP A 15 16.28 3.58 -9.66
N THR A 16 15.55 4.66 -9.93
CA THR A 16 14.17 4.86 -9.46
C THR A 16 13.18 3.91 -10.10
N LYS A 17 13.35 3.59 -11.39
CA LYS A 17 12.49 2.62 -12.10
C LYS A 17 12.69 1.20 -11.57
N THR A 18 13.94 0.79 -11.38
CA THR A 18 14.26 -0.56 -10.87
C THR A 18 13.72 -0.78 -9.46
N ASN A 19 13.81 0.23 -8.60
CA ASN A 19 13.31 0.14 -7.22
C ASN A 19 11.77 0.08 -7.16
N HIS A 20 11.09 0.82 -8.02
CA HIS A 20 9.63 0.79 -8.12
C HIS A 20 9.09 -0.56 -8.63
N GLU A 21 9.73 -1.17 -9.62
CA GLU A 21 9.34 -2.50 -10.11
C GLU A 21 9.61 -3.60 -9.07
N GLN A 22 10.72 -3.51 -8.34
CA GLN A 22 11.00 -4.43 -7.23
C GLN A 22 9.94 -4.32 -6.12
N SER A 23 9.57 -3.09 -5.73
CA SER A 23 8.52 -2.86 -4.73
C SER A 23 7.16 -3.41 -5.17
N LYS A 24 6.81 -3.23 -6.46
CA LYS A 24 5.60 -3.83 -7.05
C LYS A 24 5.64 -5.35 -6.97
N ARG A 25 6.74 -5.97 -7.37
CA ARG A 25 6.88 -7.42 -7.34
C ARG A 25 6.78 -7.96 -5.90
N ARG A 26 7.45 -7.30 -4.96
CA ARG A 26 7.37 -7.67 -3.54
C ARG A 26 5.96 -7.56 -2.98
N SER A 27 5.20 -6.53 -3.36
CA SER A 27 3.80 -6.41 -2.93
C SER A 27 2.93 -7.57 -3.43
N ILE A 28 3.20 -8.10 -4.63
CA ILE A 28 2.49 -9.28 -5.18
C ILE A 28 2.90 -10.53 -4.42
N ASP A 29 4.19 -10.72 -4.15
CA ASP A 29 4.67 -11.87 -3.38
C ASP A 29 4.04 -11.90 -1.97
N LEU A 30 3.85 -10.74 -1.34
CA LEU A 30 3.16 -10.64 -0.05
C LEU A 30 1.68 -10.99 -0.13
N VAL A 31 1.00 -10.65 -1.22
CA VAL A 31 -0.41 -11.08 -1.44
C VAL A 31 -0.49 -12.59 -1.59
N GLU A 32 0.44 -13.20 -2.33
CA GLU A 32 0.49 -14.66 -2.49
C GLU A 32 0.82 -15.37 -1.16
N GLU A 33 1.73 -14.79 -0.37
CA GLU A 33 2.05 -15.27 0.98
C GLU A 33 0.85 -15.17 1.91
N TRP A 34 0.15 -14.03 1.91
CA TRP A 34 -1.10 -13.84 2.64
C TRP A 34 -2.16 -14.85 2.22
N ARG A 35 -2.39 -15.04 0.91
CA ARG A 35 -3.34 -16.02 0.38
C ARG A 35 -3.06 -17.43 0.91
N CYS A 36 -1.79 -17.77 1.11
CA CYS A 36 -1.38 -19.08 1.63
C CYS A 36 -1.42 -19.17 3.17
N SER A 37 -1.62 -18.05 3.87
CA SER A 37 -1.55 -17.99 5.33
C SER A 37 -2.78 -18.54 6.06
N SER A 38 -3.97 -18.50 5.44
CA SER A 38 -5.20 -19.04 6.03
C SER A 38 -6.25 -19.40 4.97
N ASP A 39 -7.21 -20.25 5.34
CA ASP A 39 -8.35 -20.57 4.45
C ASP A 39 -9.25 -19.35 4.22
N GLU A 40 -9.36 -18.45 5.21
CA GLU A 40 -10.05 -17.16 5.06
C GLU A 40 -9.36 -16.28 4.00
N ALA A 41 -8.03 -16.14 4.07
CA ALA A 41 -7.27 -15.40 3.08
C ALA A 41 -7.40 -16.01 1.68
N ARG A 42 -7.40 -17.35 1.59
CA ARG A 42 -7.64 -18.06 0.33
C ARG A 42 -9.04 -17.81 -0.24
N ALA A 43 -10.06 -17.73 0.61
CA ALA A 43 -11.45 -17.48 0.20
C ALA A 43 -11.68 -16.02 -0.22
N LEU A 44 -10.95 -15.07 0.40
CA LEU A 44 -11.03 -13.65 0.07
C LEU A 44 -10.17 -13.27 -1.13
N CYS A 45 -9.03 -13.93 -1.32
CA CYS A 45 -8.13 -13.66 -2.43
C CYS A 45 -8.75 -14.13 -3.75
N PRO A 46 -8.70 -13.30 -4.80
CA PRO A 46 -9.11 -13.74 -6.12
C PRO A 46 -8.26 -14.95 -6.57
N SER A 47 -8.91 -15.91 -7.25
CA SER A 47 -8.28 -17.16 -7.70
C SER A 47 -7.11 -16.95 -8.67
N SER A 48 -7.08 -15.81 -9.37
CA SER A 48 -5.94 -15.37 -10.16
C SER A 48 -5.68 -13.90 -9.92
N TRP A 49 -4.59 -13.58 -9.20
CA TRP A 49 -4.20 -12.18 -9.01
C TRP A 49 -4.15 -11.45 -10.35
N LYS A 50 -3.55 -12.03 -11.40
CA LYS A 50 -3.38 -11.36 -12.70
C LYS A 50 -4.65 -11.31 -13.56
N GLY A 51 -5.59 -12.23 -13.36
CA GLY A 51 -6.78 -12.37 -14.21
C GLY A 51 -8.08 -11.83 -13.60
N SER A 52 -8.10 -11.54 -12.30
CA SER A 52 -9.31 -11.11 -11.62
C SER A 52 -9.67 -9.64 -11.89
N PRO A 53 -10.96 -9.33 -12.02
CA PRO A 53 -11.42 -7.97 -12.23
C PRO A 53 -11.12 -7.09 -11.01
N ALA A 54 -10.97 -5.79 -11.25
CA ALA A 54 -10.56 -4.84 -10.21
C ALA A 54 -11.51 -4.79 -9.01
N HIS A 55 -12.81 -5.02 -9.22
CA HIS A 55 -13.80 -5.03 -8.14
C HIS A 55 -13.60 -6.17 -7.15
N ASP A 56 -13.00 -7.30 -7.56
CA ASP A 56 -12.67 -8.40 -6.66
C ASP A 56 -11.49 -8.06 -5.75
N ILE A 57 -10.54 -7.27 -6.24
CA ILE A 57 -9.35 -6.84 -5.50
C ILE A 57 -9.68 -5.65 -4.58
N PHE A 58 -10.60 -4.77 -4.99
CA PHE A 58 -11.07 -3.64 -4.17
C PHE A 58 -12.15 -3.99 -3.16
N ARG A 59 -12.46 -5.29 -2.95
CA ARG A 59 -13.42 -5.70 -1.94
C ARG A 59 -12.93 -5.25 -0.56
N PRO A 60 -13.75 -4.54 0.24
CA PRO A 60 -13.35 -4.09 1.56
C PRO A 60 -12.78 -5.20 2.44
N ALA A 61 -13.44 -6.37 2.44
CA ALA A 61 -12.99 -7.54 3.18
C ALA A 61 -11.59 -8.04 2.77
N PHE A 62 -11.28 -8.03 1.46
CA PHE A 62 -9.94 -8.38 0.98
C PHE A 62 -8.90 -7.40 1.52
N VAL A 63 -9.14 -6.10 1.32
CA VAL A 63 -8.17 -5.05 1.64
C VAL A 63 -7.98 -4.91 3.16
N ASP A 64 -9.05 -5.07 3.94
CA ASP A 64 -9.01 -5.05 5.40
C ASP A 64 -8.20 -6.23 5.94
N SER A 65 -8.46 -7.44 5.44
CA SER A 65 -7.74 -8.66 5.85
C SER A 65 -6.27 -8.62 5.44
N PHE A 66 -5.96 -8.14 4.23
CA PHE A 66 -4.59 -7.98 3.79
C PHE A 66 -3.83 -6.92 4.62
N ALA A 67 -4.48 -5.82 5.01
CA ALA A 67 -3.88 -4.84 5.90
C ALA A 67 -3.56 -5.43 7.28
N ASP A 68 -4.43 -6.28 7.82
CA ASP A 68 -4.19 -6.96 9.10
C ASP A 68 -3.03 -7.96 8.99
N PHE A 69 -2.89 -8.66 7.86
CA PHE A 69 -1.71 -9.47 7.57
C PHE A 69 -0.43 -8.64 7.52
N LEU A 70 -0.41 -7.52 6.79
CA LEU A 70 0.78 -6.66 6.71
C LEU A 70 1.18 -6.12 8.09
N LEU A 71 0.20 -5.81 8.93
CA LEU A 71 0.46 -5.43 10.31
C LEU A 71 1.11 -6.59 11.08
N MET A 72 0.63 -7.83 10.95
CA MET A 72 1.20 -8.98 11.67
C MET A 72 2.47 -9.55 11.03
N TYR A 73 2.82 -9.12 9.82
CA TYR A 73 3.95 -9.63 9.07
C TYR A 73 5.28 -9.25 9.72
N PHE A 74 6.16 -10.23 9.86
CA PHE A 74 7.56 -10.02 10.20
C PHE A 74 8.39 -10.00 8.92
N SER A 75 9.19 -8.95 8.76
CA SER A 75 10.13 -8.83 7.65
C SER A 75 11.06 -10.04 7.64
N LYS A 76 11.33 -10.56 6.45
CA LYS A 76 12.19 -11.72 6.23
C LYS A 76 13.44 -11.28 5.46
N GLY A 77 14.60 -11.51 6.06
CA GLY A 77 15.92 -11.16 5.51
C GLY A 77 16.28 -9.68 5.62
N GLY A 78 17.58 -9.41 5.57
CA GLY A 78 18.14 -8.06 5.64
C GLY A 78 18.23 -7.49 7.06
N LYS A 79 18.36 -6.16 7.15
CA LYS A 79 18.64 -5.45 8.42
C LYS A 79 17.47 -5.49 9.42
N ASN A 80 16.24 -5.64 8.94
CA ASN A 80 15.01 -5.62 9.75
C ASN A 80 14.38 -7.01 9.90
N ASP A 81 15.14 -8.08 9.65
CA ASP A 81 14.64 -9.46 9.78
C ASP A 81 14.10 -9.71 11.20
N GLY A 82 12.94 -10.37 11.29
CA GLY A 82 12.27 -10.64 12.56
C GLY A 82 11.53 -9.45 13.19
N TYR A 83 11.56 -8.26 12.58
CA TYR A 83 10.78 -7.09 13.01
C TYR A 83 9.52 -6.92 12.17
N HIS A 84 8.48 -6.34 12.78
CA HIS A 84 7.29 -5.94 12.05
C HIS A 84 7.61 -4.89 10.98
N LEU A 85 6.77 -4.85 9.93
CA LEU A 85 6.88 -3.80 8.92
C LEU A 85 6.67 -2.41 9.53
N ALA A 86 7.53 -1.46 9.16
CA ALA A 86 7.36 -0.06 9.53
C ALA A 86 6.08 0.52 8.89
N LEU A 87 5.48 1.52 9.55
CA LEU A 87 4.23 2.15 9.10
C LEU A 87 4.28 2.59 7.63
N GLY A 88 5.36 3.29 7.23
CA GLY A 88 5.54 3.72 5.85
C GLY A 88 5.48 2.56 4.87
N THR A 89 6.19 1.47 5.17
CA THR A 89 6.23 0.26 4.36
C THR A 89 4.86 -0.44 4.27
N VAL A 90 4.09 -0.49 5.37
CA VAL A 90 2.73 -1.04 5.34
C VAL A 90 1.82 -0.22 4.43
N LEU A 91 1.87 1.11 4.54
CA LEU A 91 1.08 2.02 3.71
C LEU A 91 1.50 1.97 2.23
N ASP A 92 2.79 1.82 1.94
CA ASP A 92 3.31 1.68 0.58
C ASP A 92 2.82 0.39 -0.07
N TYR A 93 2.94 -0.76 0.59
CA TYR A 93 2.45 -2.02 0.02
C TYR A 93 0.93 -2.01 -0.18
N LEU A 94 0.17 -1.46 0.78
CA LEU A 94 -1.26 -1.28 0.63
C LEU A 94 -1.58 -0.37 -0.56
N GLY A 95 -0.85 0.74 -0.71
CA GLY A 95 -0.99 1.66 -1.84
C GLY A 95 -0.65 1.02 -3.19
N LEU A 96 0.41 0.22 -3.26
CA LEU A 96 0.82 -0.49 -4.46
C LEU A 96 -0.24 -1.50 -4.92
N VAL A 97 -0.84 -2.24 -3.99
CA VAL A 97 -1.94 -3.17 -4.29
C VAL A 97 -3.16 -2.43 -4.84
N LEU A 98 -3.57 -1.34 -4.19
CA LEU A 98 -4.71 -0.53 -4.64
C LEU A 98 -4.46 0.13 -6.00
N ASN A 99 -3.25 0.63 -6.24
CA ASN A 99 -2.86 1.21 -7.52
C ASN A 99 -2.85 0.16 -8.64
N GLN A 100 -2.35 -1.05 -8.38
CA GLN A 100 -2.39 -2.15 -9.36
C GLN A 100 -3.83 -2.53 -9.74
N ALA A 101 -4.74 -2.58 -8.76
CA ALA A 101 -6.14 -2.84 -9.04
C ALA A 101 -6.79 -1.68 -9.83
N SER A 102 -6.43 -0.43 -9.52
CA SER A 102 -6.85 0.76 -10.27
C SER A 102 -6.34 0.74 -11.72
N ASP A 103 -5.09 0.35 -11.96
CA ASP A 103 -4.51 0.33 -13.30
C ASP A 103 -5.13 -0.75 -14.19
N ARG A 104 -5.46 -1.92 -13.63
CA ARG A 104 -6.20 -2.96 -14.37
C ARG A 104 -7.59 -2.50 -14.78
N PHE A 105 -8.24 -1.77 -13.89
CA PHE A 105 -9.53 -1.18 -14.18
C PHE A 105 -9.47 -0.13 -15.30
N LYS A 106 -8.39 0.68 -15.37
CA LYS A 106 -8.18 1.60 -16.49
C LYS A 106 -8.05 0.87 -17.83
N ALA A 107 -7.51 -0.35 -17.81
CA ALA A 107 -7.27 -1.18 -18.99
C ALA A 107 -8.51 -1.96 -19.47
N THR A 108 -9.36 -2.44 -18.56
CA THR A 108 -10.48 -3.35 -18.91
C THR A 108 -11.88 -2.86 -18.52
N GLY A 109 -12.01 -1.77 -17.76
CA GLY A 109 -13.30 -1.26 -17.26
C GLY A 109 -13.96 -0.23 -18.18
N SER A 110 -15.28 -0.10 -18.09
CA SER A 110 -16.04 0.94 -18.81
C SER A 110 -15.71 2.35 -18.27
N HIS A 111 -15.94 3.41 -19.06
CA HIS A 111 -15.60 4.78 -18.67
C HIS A 111 -16.39 5.26 -17.43
N SER A 112 -17.64 4.81 -17.27
CA SER A 112 -18.49 5.10 -16.09
C SER A 112 -17.94 4.45 -14.81
N GLU A 113 -17.34 3.29 -14.98
CA GLU A 113 -16.64 2.55 -13.96
C GLU A 113 -15.38 3.31 -13.52
N LYS A 114 -14.58 3.88 -14.46
CA LYS A 114 -13.38 4.72 -14.17
C LYS A 114 -13.68 5.83 -13.15
N LEU A 115 -14.89 6.40 -13.19
CA LEU A 115 -15.35 7.44 -12.27
C LEU A 115 -15.57 6.93 -10.82
N PHE A 116 -15.82 5.64 -10.63
CA PHE A 116 -15.87 5.02 -9.30
C PHE A 116 -14.49 4.96 -8.63
N PHE A 117 -13.41 4.88 -9.43
CA PHE A 117 -12.02 4.76 -8.95
C PHE A 117 -11.26 6.08 -8.89
N THR A 118 -11.79 7.18 -9.44
CA THR A 118 -11.35 8.55 -9.10
C THR A 118 -11.53 8.89 -7.61
N CYS A 119 -12.19 8.02 -6.82
CA CYS A 119 -12.27 8.08 -5.37
C CYS A 119 -10.95 7.86 -4.60
N LEU A 120 -9.84 7.55 -5.30
CA LEU A 120 -8.49 7.63 -4.73
C LEU A 120 -8.04 9.08 -4.47
N GLU A 121 -8.79 10.08 -4.95
CA GLU A 121 -8.63 11.48 -4.56
C GLU A 121 -8.94 11.67 -3.06
N SER A 122 -7.96 12.22 -2.36
CA SER A 122 -7.98 12.52 -0.92
C SER A 122 -9.13 13.43 -0.48
N LYS A 123 -9.91 14.00 -1.41
CA LYS A 123 -11.02 14.94 -1.18
C LYS A 123 -12.43 14.40 -1.48
N SER A 124 -12.57 13.15 -1.96
CA SER A 124 -13.89 12.56 -2.23
C SER A 124 -14.63 12.19 -0.93
N ASN A 125 -15.97 12.30 -0.94
CA ASN A 125 -16.86 11.99 0.20
C ASN A 125 -17.67 10.69 0.00
N THR A 126 -17.27 9.86 -0.97
CA THR A 126 -17.90 8.55 -1.21
C THR A 126 -17.63 7.57 -0.06
N ASP A 127 -18.47 6.55 0.08
CA ASP A 127 -18.31 5.53 1.11
C ASP A 127 -17.00 4.76 0.98
N ALA A 128 -16.54 4.51 -0.25
CA ALA A 128 -15.24 3.92 -0.51
C ALA A 128 -14.08 4.80 0.01
N SER A 129 -14.11 6.11 -0.24
CA SER A 129 -13.09 7.04 0.28
C SER A 129 -13.13 7.15 1.80
N LYS A 130 -14.32 7.17 2.41
CA LYS A 130 -14.48 7.17 3.87
C LYS A 130 -13.95 5.87 4.50
N TRP A 131 -14.26 4.72 3.91
CA TRP A 131 -13.75 3.42 4.36
C TRP A 131 -12.22 3.37 4.27
N LEU A 132 -11.63 3.75 3.13
CA LEU A 132 -10.18 3.75 2.96
C LEU A 132 -9.46 4.69 3.94
N ARG A 133 -10.02 5.88 4.23
CA ARG A 133 -9.49 6.78 5.27
C ARG A 133 -9.53 6.13 6.65
N LYS A 134 -10.62 5.45 7.01
CA LYS A 134 -10.75 4.72 8.28
C LYS A 134 -9.72 3.59 8.38
N LEU A 135 -9.52 2.83 7.31
CA LEU A 135 -8.52 1.76 7.25
C LEU A 135 -7.11 2.31 7.47
N LYS A 136 -6.71 3.35 6.74
CA LYS A 136 -5.40 4.01 6.95
C LYS A 136 -5.23 4.50 8.39
N GLY A 137 -6.27 5.10 8.96
CA GLY A 137 -6.26 5.53 10.37
C GLY A 137 -6.18 4.37 11.37
N ARG A 138 -6.67 3.17 11.02
CA ARG A 138 -6.46 1.95 11.83
C ARG A 138 -5.00 1.50 11.78
N VAL A 139 -4.43 1.40 10.57
CA VAL A 139 -3.03 1.03 10.35
C VAL A 139 -2.08 1.93 11.13
N VAL A 140 -2.25 3.26 11.02
CA VAL A 140 -1.44 4.24 11.77
C VAL A 140 -1.53 4.01 13.28
N ARG A 141 -2.74 3.84 13.82
CA ARG A 141 -2.93 3.61 15.26
C ARG A 141 -2.28 2.32 15.72
N THR A 142 -2.42 1.23 14.97
CA THR A 142 -1.82 -0.06 15.34
C THR A 142 -0.29 0.00 15.33
N CYS A 143 0.31 0.58 14.28
CA CYS A 143 1.76 0.77 14.22
C CYS A 143 2.26 1.65 15.37
N TYR A 144 1.55 2.75 15.68
CA TYR A 144 1.89 3.64 16.79
C TYR A 144 1.82 2.92 18.14
N SER A 145 0.74 2.20 18.43
CA SER A 145 0.61 1.44 19.68
C SER A 145 1.76 0.44 19.85
N ARG A 146 2.15 -0.25 18.77
CA ARG A 146 3.27 -1.21 18.83
C ARG A 146 4.63 -0.56 19.05
N ALA A 147 4.92 0.54 18.34
CA ALA A 147 6.18 1.27 18.55
C ALA A 147 6.27 1.78 20.00
N LYS A 148 5.14 2.24 20.57
CA LYS A 148 5.04 2.65 21.96
C LYS A 148 5.27 1.47 22.93
N GLU A 149 4.70 0.30 22.66
CA GLU A 149 4.87 -0.92 23.47
C GLU A 149 6.29 -1.50 23.38
N ALA A 150 6.96 -1.36 22.24
CA ALA A 150 8.33 -1.79 22.00
C ALA A 150 9.40 -0.87 22.62
N GLY A 151 8.99 0.30 23.14
CA GLY A 151 9.92 1.30 23.67
C GLY A 151 10.78 1.97 22.61
N GLU A 152 10.37 1.92 21.34
CA GLU A 152 11.07 2.60 20.24
C GLU A 152 10.90 4.12 20.40
N GLU A 153 12.00 4.86 20.27
CA GLU A 153 11.99 6.32 20.32
C GLU A 153 11.19 6.83 19.13
N MET A 154 9.97 7.30 19.41
CA MET A 154 9.05 7.76 18.38
C MET A 154 9.59 9.06 17.79
N ASP A 155 9.83 9.05 16.48
CA ASP A 155 10.06 10.27 15.71
C ASP A 155 8.84 11.20 15.86
N LEU A 156 8.99 12.25 16.67
CA LEU A 156 7.94 13.21 17.03
C LEU A 156 7.57 14.17 15.87
N SER A 157 8.11 13.96 14.67
CA SER A 157 7.83 14.81 13.51
C SER A 157 6.40 14.66 12.97
N ALA A 158 5.66 13.61 13.34
CA ALA A 158 4.26 13.44 12.99
C ALA A 158 3.34 13.90 14.14
N PRO A 159 2.42 14.87 13.91
CA PRO A 159 1.50 15.31 14.95
C PRO A 159 0.56 14.17 15.37
N PRO A 160 0.27 14.01 16.67
CA PRO A 160 -0.61 12.97 17.16
C PRO A 160 -2.02 13.13 16.56
N PRO A 161 -2.74 12.02 16.31
CA PRO A 161 -4.10 12.10 15.82
C PRO A 161 -4.96 12.89 16.82
N PRO A 162 -5.88 13.75 16.35
CA PRO A 162 -6.70 14.56 17.23
C PRO A 162 -7.47 13.66 18.19
N SER A 163 -7.21 13.83 19.49
CA SER A 163 -8.00 13.26 20.56
C SER A 163 -9.42 13.77 20.40
N ARG A 164 -10.36 12.86 20.11
CA ARG A 164 -11.79 13.18 20.20
C ARG A 164 -12.10 13.49 21.67
N GLY A 165 -12.13 14.77 22.01
CA GLY A 165 -12.76 15.25 23.23
C GLY A 165 -14.23 14.86 23.18
N HIS A 166 -14.64 14.02 24.14
CA HIS A 166 -16.04 13.91 24.51
C HIS A 166 -16.42 15.18 25.26
N GLY A 167 -17.30 15.98 24.66
CA GLY A 167 -18.06 17.05 25.28
C GLY A 167 -19.52 16.85 24.92
#